data_AF-A0A1J8P5K7-F1
#
_entry.id   AF-A0A1J8P5K7-F1
#
_cell.length_a   1.000
_cell.length_b   1.000
_cell.length_c   1.000
_cell.angle_alpha   90.00
_cell.angle_beta   90.00
_cell.angle_gamma   90.00
#
_symmetry.space_group_name_H-M   'P 1'
#
loop_
_entity.id
_entity.type
_entity.pdbx_description
1 polymer ?
#
loop_
_entity_poly.entity_id
_entity_poly.type
_entity_poly.pdbx_seq_one_letter_code
_entity_poly.pdbx_strand_id
1 'polypeptide(L)'
;MSNQKPHIVKFSGGRSSAMMLMKLLEGGQLNPVRGDIIIFNNTSAEHPATYEFTRKMKKLAEEEYNIPFFWIEYQTYEDSSGTYQWSRKPTYKLTNDQPYSEQNKNGYRYKGEVFEEMISLGGFLPSMVSRICTVSMKIFITNAFLSDWFAQKQSIERLGHYGK
;
A
#
# COMPACT_ATOMS: atom_id res chain seq x y z
N MET A 1 13.28 -20.31 -16.72
CA MET A 1 12.24 -19.67 -15.89
C MET A 1 11.04 -19.44 -16.78
N SER A 2 9.84 -19.92 -16.39
CA SER A 2 8.62 -19.71 -17.18
C SER A 2 8.37 -18.22 -17.39
N ASN A 3 8.05 -17.81 -18.62
CA ASN A 3 7.81 -16.43 -19.05
C ASN A 3 6.49 -15.82 -18.48
N GLN A 4 6.09 -16.22 -17.28
CA GLN A 4 4.86 -15.79 -16.64
C GLN A 4 5.10 -14.49 -15.87
N LYS A 5 4.22 -13.52 -16.10
CA LYS A 5 4.23 -12.24 -15.39
C LYS A 5 3.85 -12.45 -13.92
N PRO A 6 4.38 -11.63 -12.99
CA PRO A 6 3.98 -11.68 -11.58
C PRO A 6 2.50 -11.37 -11.40
N HIS A 7 1.88 -12.04 -10.45
CA HIS A 7 0.51 -11.82 -10.01
C HIS A 7 0.48 -10.85 -8.83
N ILE A 8 -0.29 -9.76 -8.98
CA ILE A 8 -0.47 -8.77 -7.92
C ILE A 8 -1.87 -8.90 -7.34
N VAL A 9 -1.96 -9.30 -6.07
CA VAL A 9 -3.24 -9.49 -5.38
C VAL A 9 -3.58 -8.26 -4.56
N LYS A 10 -4.66 -7.59 -4.92
CA LYS A 10 -5.18 -6.43 -4.18
C LYS A 10 -6.14 -6.91 -3.09
N PHE A 11 -5.71 -6.82 -1.85
CA PHE A 11 -6.49 -7.22 -0.68
C PHE A 11 -7.10 -5.99 -0.01
N SER A 12 -8.42 -5.98 0.23
CA SER A 12 -9.13 -4.84 0.82
C SER A 12 -9.56 -5.05 2.28
N GLY A 13 -9.28 -6.21 2.87
CA GLY A 13 -9.75 -6.55 4.21
C GLY A 13 -11.22 -6.99 4.28
N GLY A 14 -11.87 -7.20 3.13
CA GLY A 14 -13.25 -7.67 3.06
C GLY A 14 -13.38 -9.19 2.85
N ARG A 15 -14.60 -9.70 3.06
CA ARG A 15 -14.94 -11.13 2.88
C ARG A 15 -14.59 -11.65 1.48
N SER A 16 -14.97 -10.91 0.43
CA SER A 16 -14.73 -11.33 -0.95
C SER A 16 -13.24 -11.36 -1.31
N SER A 17 -12.48 -10.35 -0.89
CA SER A 17 -11.02 -10.35 -1.11
C SER A 17 -10.32 -11.46 -0.32
N ALA A 18 -10.83 -11.82 0.86
CA ALA A 18 -10.32 -12.94 1.64
C ALA A 18 -10.61 -14.30 1.02
N MET A 19 -11.85 -14.53 0.59
CA MET A 19 -12.21 -15.73 -0.14
C MET A 19 -11.35 -15.90 -1.40
N MET A 20 -11.14 -14.81 -2.15
CA MET A 20 -10.26 -14.84 -3.33
C MET A 20 -8.82 -15.17 -2.95
N LEU A 21 -8.26 -14.50 -1.93
CA LEU A 21 -6.90 -14.75 -1.48
C LEU A 21 -6.70 -16.20 -1.03
N MET A 22 -7.61 -16.74 -0.22
CA MET A 22 -7.54 -18.15 0.23
C MET A 22 -7.53 -19.12 -0.94
N LYS A 23 -8.41 -18.94 -1.93
CA LYS A 23 -8.42 -19.79 -3.14
C LYS A 23 -7.11 -19.74 -3.92
N LEU A 24 -6.47 -18.57 -4.00
CA LEU A 24 -5.18 -18.41 -4.67
C LEU A 24 -4.06 -19.11 -3.91
N LEU A 25 -4.06 -19.02 -2.57
CA LEU A 25 -3.08 -19.64 -1.69
C LEU A 25 -3.22 -21.17 -1.66
N GLU A 26 -4.40 -21.68 -1.31
CA GLU A 26 -4.70 -23.12 -1.24
C GLU A 26 -4.54 -23.80 -2.60
N GLY A 27 -4.84 -23.08 -3.69
CA GLY A 27 -4.66 -23.55 -5.05
C GLY A 27 -3.22 -23.50 -5.58
N GLY A 28 -2.25 -23.02 -4.78
CA GLY A 28 -0.85 -22.90 -5.20
C GLY A 28 -0.65 -21.96 -6.39
N GLN A 29 -1.54 -20.97 -6.58
CA GLN A 29 -1.53 -20.08 -7.74
C GLN A 29 -0.57 -18.89 -7.59
N LEU A 30 -0.08 -18.66 -6.36
CA LEU A 30 0.90 -17.62 -6.03
C LEU A 30 2.28 -18.24 -5.82
N ASN A 31 3.30 -17.59 -6.35
CA ASN A 31 4.70 -18.01 -6.29
C ASN A 31 5.60 -16.79 -6.01
N PRO A 32 6.32 -16.77 -4.87
CA PRO A 32 7.15 -15.63 -4.51
C PRO A 32 8.36 -15.47 -5.45
N VAL A 33 8.87 -16.58 -6.02
CA VAL A 33 10.00 -16.56 -6.99
C VAL A 33 9.59 -15.91 -8.31
N ARG A 34 8.30 -15.99 -8.67
CA ARG A 34 7.74 -15.27 -9.83
C ARG A 34 7.63 -13.76 -9.57
N GLY A 35 7.72 -13.33 -8.31
CA GLY A 35 7.49 -11.95 -7.88
C GLY A 35 6.03 -11.66 -7.53
N ASP A 36 5.25 -12.70 -7.20
CA ASP A 36 3.87 -12.52 -6.78
C ASP A 36 3.79 -11.93 -5.38
N ILE A 37 2.90 -10.97 -5.20
CA ILE A 37 2.79 -10.23 -3.96
C ILE A 37 1.33 -9.86 -3.67
N ILE A 38 1.04 -9.68 -2.39
CA ILE A 38 -0.25 -9.21 -1.89
C ILE A 38 -0.06 -7.78 -1.39
N ILE A 39 -1.02 -6.91 -1.72
CA ILE A 39 -0.98 -5.50 -1.33
C ILE A 39 -2.30 -5.12 -0.66
N PHE A 40 -2.20 -4.61 0.56
CA PHE A 40 -3.25 -3.87 1.23
C PHE A 40 -2.94 -2.37 1.16
N ASN A 41 -3.90 -1.59 0.65
CA ASN A 41 -3.80 -0.14 0.59
C ASN A 41 -4.56 0.45 1.76
N ASN A 42 -3.82 0.87 2.78
CA ASN A 42 -4.39 1.50 3.94
C ASN A 42 -4.81 2.95 3.60
N THR A 43 -6.05 3.28 3.93
CA THR A 43 -6.66 4.60 3.77
C THR A 43 -6.82 5.32 5.11
N SER A 44 -6.37 4.73 6.21
CA SER A 44 -6.52 5.22 7.59
C SER A 44 -7.96 5.43 8.06
N ALA A 45 -8.95 4.97 7.29
CA ALA A 45 -10.38 5.08 7.59
C ALA A 45 -11.06 3.71 7.71
N GLU A 46 -10.27 2.64 7.76
CA GLU A 46 -10.75 1.29 7.94
C GLU A 46 -11.23 1.07 9.37
N HIS A 47 -12.23 0.20 9.50
CA HIS A 47 -12.68 -0.24 10.80
C HIS A 47 -11.55 -0.97 11.55
N PRO A 48 -11.40 -0.80 12.88
CA PRO A 48 -10.35 -1.49 13.66
C PRO A 48 -10.30 -3.01 13.44
N ALA A 49 -11.46 -3.66 13.35
CA ALA A 49 -11.56 -5.08 13.04
C ALA A 49 -10.98 -5.47 11.67
N THR A 50 -11.02 -4.57 10.68
CA THR A 50 -10.38 -4.77 9.37
C THR A 50 -8.87 -4.85 9.51
N TYR A 51 -8.25 -4.02 10.35
CA TYR A 51 -6.81 -4.10 10.59
C TYR A 51 -6.42 -5.41 11.27
N GLU A 52 -7.17 -5.83 12.29
CA GLU A 52 -6.93 -7.12 12.95
C GLU A 52 -7.07 -8.30 11.98
N PHE A 53 -8.09 -8.27 11.13
CA PHE A 53 -8.32 -9.29 10.14
C PHE A 53 -7.22 -9.31 9.07
N THR A 54 -6.86 -8.17 8.50
CA THR A 54 -5.78 -8.06 7.51
C THR A 54 -4.44 -8.50 8.11
N ARG A 55 -4.16 -8.19 9.40
CA ARG A 55 -2.99 -8.69 10.12
C ARG A 55 -2.94 -10.22 10.16
N LYS A 56 -4.07 -10.86 10.50
CA LYS A 56 -4.16 -12.33 10.52
C LYS A 56 -3.90 -12.92 9.13
N MET A 57 -4.50 -12.34 8.09
CA MET A 57 -4.29 -12.79 6.71
C MET A 57 -2.86 -12.55 6.22
N LYS A 58 -2.21 -11.47 6.66
CA LYS A 58 -0.80 -11.20 6.40
C LYS A 58 0.09 -12.29 6.99
N LYS A 59 -0.07 -12.58 8.28
CA LYS A 59 0.68 -13.65 8.95
C LYS A 59 0.48 -15.00 8.27
N LEU A 60 -0.77 -15.35 7.96
CA LEU A 60 -1.10 -16.57 7.23
C LEU A 60 -0.33 -16.67 5.90
N ALA A 61 -0.43 -15.64 5.04
CA ALA A 61 0.20 -15.64 3.73
C ALA A 61 1.73 -15.70 3.80
N GLU A 62 2.34 -15.00 4.76
CA GLU A 62 3.79 -14.93 4.91
C GLU A 62 4.38 -16.18 5.60
N GLU A 63 3.76 -16.66 6.67
CA GLU A 63 4.28 -17.76 7.49
C GLU A 63 3.96 -19.14 6.90
N GLU A 64 2.74 -19.35 6.39
CA GLU A 64 2.31 -20.66 5.88
C GLU A 64 2.58 -20.84 4.38
N TYR A 65 2.51 -19.76 3.60
CA TYR A 65 2.62 -19.82 2.13
C TYR A 65 3.85 -19.10 1.57
N ASN A 66 4.62 -18.39 2.40
CA ASN A 66 5.80 -17.63 1.98
C ASN A 66 5.51 -16.61 0.85
N ILE A 67 4.31 -16.01 0.84
CA ILE A 67 3.93 -14.96 -0.12
C ILE A 67 4.04 -13.58 0.54
N PRO A 68 4.85 -12.65 -0.01
CA PRO A 68 4.99 -11.32 0.56
C PRO A 68 3.67 -10.56 0.60
N PHE A 69 3.35 -9.96 1.74
CA PHE A 69 2.14 -9.17 1.93
C PHE A 69 2.47 -7.78 2.46
N PHE A 70 2.42 -6.79 1.57
CA PHE A 70 2.74 -5.39 1.87
C PHE A 70 1.53 -4.55 2.26
N TRP A 71 1.77 -3.64 3.20
CA TRP A 71 0.84 -2.57 3.56
C TRP A 71 1.41 -1.25 3.08
N ILE A 72 0.68 -0.57 2.20
CA ILE A 72 1.10 0.72 1.65
C ILE A 72 0.03 1.78 1.88
N GLU A 73 0.48 3.00 2.06
CA GLU A 73 -0.37 4.18 2.25
C GLU A 73 -0.06 5.25 1.21
N TYR A 74 -1.06 6.09 0.91
CA TYR A 74 -0.82 7.32 0.18
C TYR A 74 -0.05 8.31 1.06
N GLN A 75 0.99 8.90 0.50
CA GLN A 75 1.75 9.97 1.13
C GLN A 75 2.14 10.99 0.06
N THR A 76 2.58 12.16 0.48
CA THR A 76 3.13 13.21 -0.35
C THR A 76 4.52 13.59 0.11
N TYR A 77 5.37 14.00 -0.82
CA TYR A 77 6.71 14.52 -0.56
C TYR A 77 6.91 15.81 -1.35
N GLU A 78 7.85 16.63 -0.88
CA GLU A 78 8.29 17.83 -1.58
C GLU A 78 9.47 17.50 -2.49
N ASP A 79 9.42 17.97 -3.73
CA ASP A 79 10.48 17.79 -4.70
C ASP A 79 10.57 19.00 -5.62
N SER A 80 11.80 19.49 -5.78
CA SER A 80 12.11 20.58 -6.70
C SER A 80 12.52 20.09 -8.10
N SER A 81 12.74 18.78 -8.26
CA SER A 81 13.20 18.14 -9.50
C SER A 81 14.45 18.80 -10.10
N GLY A 82 15.36 19.28 -9.25
CA GLY A 82 16.56 20.00 -9.68
C GLY A 82 16.32 21.44 -10.12
N THR A 83 15.13 21.99 -9.85
CA THR A 83 14.81 23.41 -10.00
C THR A 83 14.79 24.12 -8.65
N TYR A 84 14.60 25.44 -8.64
CA TYR A 84 14.37 26.22 -7.41
C TYR A 84 12.90 26.29 -7.00
N GLN A 85 12.00 25.56 -7.69
CA GLN A 85 10.58 25.55 -7.42
C GLN A 85 10.18 24.23 -6.78
N TRP A 86 9.82 24.28 -5.50
CA TRP A 86 9.34 23.11 -4.76
C TRP A 86 7.89 22.83 -5.10
N SER A 87 7.59 21.55 -5.37
CA SER A 87 6.24 21.07 -5.61
C SER A 87 5.95 19.85 -4.76
N ARG A 88 4.73 19.78 -4.23
CA ARG A 88 4.25 18.63 -3.48
C ARG A 88 3.74 17.58 -4.44
N LYS A 89 4.27 16.36 -4.35
CA LYS A 89 3.96 15.24 -5.26
C LYS A 89 3.46 14.03 -4.49
N PRO A 90 2.51 13.26 -5.06
CA PRO A 90 2.06 12.02 -4.46
C PRO A 90 3.14 10.93 -4.55
N THR A 91 3.19 10.08 -3.53
CA THR A 91 4.03 8.89 -3.41
C THR A 91 3.33 7.85 -2.53
N TYR A 92 4.00 6.75 -2.25
CA TYR A 92 3.55 5.73 -1.31
C TYR A 92 4.45 5.71 -0.07
N LYS A 93 3.89 5.31 1.06
CA LYS A 93 4.62 4.92 2.27
C LYS A 93 4.47 3.42 2.48
N LEU A 94 5.57 2.69 2.61
CA LEU A 94 5.54 1.32 3.10
C LEU A 94 5.38 1.32 4.62
N THR A 95 4.44 0.52 5.12
CA THR A 95 4.12 0.46 6.55
C THR A 95 4.19 -0.97 7.07
N ASN A 96 4.50 -1.11 8.36
CA ASN A 96 4.32 -2.37 9.05
C ASN A 96 2.87 -2.56 9.49
N ASP A 97 2.58 -3.74 10.02
CA ASP A 97 1.24 -4.16 10.40
C ASP A 97 0.83 -3.69 11.81
N GLN A 98 1.62 -2.82 12.44
CA GLN A 98 1.39 -2.22 13.75
C GLN A 98 1.01 -0.74 13.63
N PRO A 99 0.16 -0.22 14.52
CA PRO A 99 -0.27 1.17 14.46
C PRO A 99 0.92 2.12 14.64
N TYR A 100 0.83 3.28 14.01
CA TYR A 100 1.81 4.36 14.15
C TYR A 100 1.87 4.86 15.59
N SER A 101 3.09 5.01 16.11
CA SER A 101 3.40 5.68 17.38
C SER A 101 4.77 6.35 17.32
N GLU A 102 5.13 7.15 18.32
CA GLU A 102 6.47 7.77 18.38
C GLU A 102 7.59 6.72 18.40
N GLN A 103 7.34 5.56 19.02
CA GLN A 103 8.24 4.42 19.05
C GLN A 103 8.17 3.58 17.75
N ASN A 104 7.06 3.66 17.01
CA ASN A 104 6.84 2.92 15.76
C ASN A 104 6.56 3.87 14.57
N LYS A 105 7.61 4.53 14.06
CA LYS A 105 7.50 5.47 12.94
C LYS A 105 7.07 4.83 11.61
N ASN A 106 7.36 3.54 11.47
CA ASN A 106 6.99 2.74 10.29
C ASN A 106 5.59 2.13 10.41
N GLY A 107 4.86 2.43 11.48
CA GLY A 107 3.49 1.97 11.67
C GLY A 107 2.50 2.61 10.70
N TYR A 108 1.36 1.93 10.55
CA TYR A 108 0.25 2.39 9.73
C TYR A 108 -0.58 3.45 10.46
N ARG A 109 -1.07 4.43 9.71
CA ARG A 109 -1.97 5.51 10.16
C ARG A 109 -3.41 5.03 10.19
N TYR A 110 -4.22 5.49 11.13
CA TYR A 110 -5.54 4.88 11.42
C TYR A 110 -6.60 5.86 11.94
N LYS A 111 -6.35 7.16 11.86
CA LYS A 111 -7.23 8.25 12.31
C LYS A 111 -7.64 9.19 11.17
N GLY A 112 -7.66 8.69 9.93
CA GLY A 112 -8.06 9.45 8.74
C GLY A 112 -6.93 10.29 8.10
N GLU A 113 -5.70 10.20 8.59
CA GLU A 113 -4.57 11.03 8.14
C GLU A 113 -4.24 10.87 6.65
N VAL A 114 -4.43 9.67 6.08
CA VAL A 114 -4.17 9.40 4.66
C VAL A 114 -5.21 10.10 3.77
N PHE A 115 -6.48 10.13 4.21
CA PHE A 115 -7.53 10.89 3.51
C PHE A 115 -7.28 12.38 3.60
N GLU A 116 -6.93 12.87 4.80
CA GLU A 116 -6.59 14.27 5.01
C GLU A 116 -5.43 14.70 4.12
N GLU A 117 -4.39 13.86 4.02
CA GLU A 117 -3.25 14.14 3.16
C GLU A 117 -3.65 14.24 1.68
N MET A 118 -4.48 13.32 1.19
CA MET A 118 -4.99 13.34 -0.19
C MET A 118 -5.88 14.55 -0.46
N ILE A 119 -6.80 14.88 0.45
CA ILE A 119 -7.68 16.05 0.34
C ILE A 119 -6.87 17.34 0.36
N SER A 120 -5.86 17.44 1.22
CA SER A 120 -5.00 18.62 1.32
C SER A 120 -4.22 18.92 0.04
N LEU A 121 -3.90 17.90 -0.77
CA LEU A 121 -3.28 18.10 -2.09
C LEU A 121 -4.33 18.39 -3.17
N GLY A 122 -5.47 17.69 -3.15
CA GLY A 122 -6.49 17.79 -4.19
C GLY A 122 -7.39 19.02 -4.08
N GLY A 123 -7.66 19.50 -2.86
CA GLY A 123 -8.57 20.61 -2.57
C GLY A 123 -10.06 20.26 -2.68
N PHE A 124 -10.42 18.98 -2.79
CA PHE A 124 -11.81 18.52 -2.89
C PHE A 124 -12.05 17.20 -2.16
N LEU A 125 -13.30 17.02 -1.72
CA LEU A 125 -13.72 15.80 -1.04
C LEU A 125 -13.93 14.65 -2.03
N PRO A 126 -13.69 13.39 -1.62
CA PRO A 126 -14.00 12.22 -2.43
C PRO A 126 -15.47 12.17 -2.84
N SER A 127 -15.72 11.79 -4.09
CA SER A 127 -17.08 11.52 -4.57
C SER A 127 -17.13 10.20 -5.35
N MET A 128 -18.32 9.62 -5.47
CA MET A 128 -18.53 8.41 -6.27
C MET A 128 -18.26 8.62 -7.76
N VAL A 129 -18.40 9.86 -8.25
CA VAL A 129 -18.16 10.19 -9.66
C VAL A 129 -16.67 10.29 -9.92
N SER A 130 -15.92 11.06 -9.13
CA SER A 130 -14.48 11.24 -9.34
C SER A 130 -13.66 10.01 -8.94
N ARG A 131 -14.15 9.23 -7.97
CA ARG A 131 -13.49 8.05 -7.40
C ARG A 131 -12.03 8.30 -7.03
N ILE A 132 -11.71 9.53 -6.62
CA ILE A 132 -10.33 9.97 -6.37
C ILE A 132 -9.63 9.12 -5.30
N CYS A 133 -10.38 8.60 -4.33
CA CYS A 133 -9.84 7.69 -3.31
C CYS A 133 -9.31 6.39 -3.92
N THR A 134 -9.99 5.83 -4.93
CA THR A 134 -9.53 4.65 -5.66
C THR A 134 -8.34 4.98 -6.54
N VAL A 135 -8.40 6.10 -7.26
CA VAL A 135 -7.35 6.50 -8.20
C VAL A 135 -6.05 6.82 -7.46
N SER A 136 -6.09 7.78 -6.54
CA SER A 136 -4.91 8.25 -5.82
C SER A 136 -4.40 7.24 -4.80
N MET A 137 -5.27 6.72 -3.94
CA MET A 137 -4.83 5.93 -2.78
C MET A 137 -4.82 4.42 -3.03
N LYS A 138 -5.26 3.93 -4.19
CA LYS A 138 -5.18 2.50 -4.51
C LYS A 138 -4.41 2.22 -5.80
N ILE A 139 -4.70 2.92 -6.90
CA ILE A 139 -4.10 2.62 -8.20
C ILE A 139 -2.70 3.24 -8.30
N PHE A 140 -2.60 4.57 -8.21
CA PHE A 140 -1.34 5.28 -8.45
C PHE A 140 -0.24 4.89 -7.48
N ILE A 141 -0.53 4.84 -6.19
CA ILE A 141 0.48 4.46 -5.19
C ILE A 141 0.95 3.02 -5.33
N THR A 142 0.07 2.13 -5.81
CA THR A 142 0.46 0.74 -6.08
C THR A 142 1.37 0.67 -7.28
N ASN A 143 1.07 1.42 -8.34
CA ASN A 143 1.96 1.47 -9.50
C ASN A 143 3.34 2.03 -9.14
N ALA A 144 3.39 3.07 -8.31
CA ALA A 144 4.64 3.63 -7.80
C ALA A 144 5.43 2.59 -6.98
N PHE A 145 4.76 1.92 -6.04
CA PHE A 145 5.38 0.84 -5.24
C PHE A 145 5.89 -0.31 -6.10
N LEU A 146 5.06 -0.82 -7.01
CA LEU A 146 5.43 -1.92 -7.90
C LEU A 146 6.61 -1.55 -8.81
N SER A 147 6.65 -0.31 -9.29
CA SER A 147 7.76 0.19 -10.11
C SER A 147 9.08 0.12 -9.35
N ASP A 148 9.09 0.53 -8.08
CA ASP A 148 10.30 0.48 -7.24
C ASP A 148 10.64 -0.97 -6.84
N TRP A 149 9.64 -1.77 -6.49
CA TRP A 149 9.78 -3.18 -6.11
C TRP A 149 10.40 -4.01 -7.24
N PHE A 150 9.85 -3.92 -8.45
CA PHE A 150 10.38 -4.66 -9.60
C PHE A 150 11.72 -4.14 -10.10
N ALA A 151 12.03 -2.87 -9.86
CA ALA A 151 13.36 -2.32 -10.10
C ALA A 151 14.38 -2.71 -9.01
N GLN A 152 13.96 -3.44 -7.96
CA GLN A 152 14.80 -3.84 -6.83
C GLN A 152 15.53 -2.67 -6.16
N LYS A 153 14.87 -1.50 -6.09
CA LYS A 153 15.45 -0.34 -5.43
C LYS A 153 15.63 -0.63 -3.94
N GLN A 154 16.84 -0.39 -3.44
CA GLN A 154 17.18 -0.62 -2.02
C GLN A 154 16.74 0.54 -1.12
N SER A 155 16.42 1.70 -1.69
CA SER A 155 15.97 2.88 -0.96
C SER A 155 14.73 3.48 -1.63
N ILE A 156 13.81 3.96 -0.80
CA ILE A 156 12.74 4.84 -1.23
C ILE A 156 13.27 6.25 -1.04
N GLU A 157 13.80 6.84 -2.12
CA GLU A 157 14.41 8.18 -2.08
C GLU A 157 13.46 9.29 -1.62
N ARG A 158 12.14 9.02 -1.61
CA ARG A 158 11.08 10.02 -1.52
C ARG A 158 10.12 9.69 -0.38
N LEU A 159 10.65 9.71 0.84
CA LEU A 159 9.85 9.71 2.06
C LEU A 159 9.22 11.11 2.22
N GLY A 160 7.94 11.16 2.59
CA GLY A 160 7.16 12.41 2.59
C GLY A 160 7.69 13.55 3.45
N HIS A 161 6.90 14.62 3.60
CA HIS A 161 7.24 15.81 4.42
C HIS A 161 7.66 15.52 5.89
N TYR A 162 7.46 14.28 6.36
CA TYR A 162 7.79 13.81 7.70
C TYR A 162 8.83 12.68 7.72
N GLY A 163 9.48 12.38 6.59
CA GLY A 163 10.68 11.56 6.56
C GLY A 163 11.85 12.37 7.11
N LYS A 164 12.45 11.92 8.21
CA LYS A 164 13.79 12.37 8.56
C LYS A 164 14.79 11.81 7.56
#